data_AF-A0A957KCK4-F1
#
_entry.id   AF-A0A957KCK4-F1
#
_cell.length_a   1.000
_cell.length_b   1.000
_cell.length_c   1.000
_cell.angle_alpha   90.00
_cell.angle_beta   90.00
_cell.angle_gamma   90.00
#
_symmetry.space_group_name_H-M   'P 1'
#
loop_
_entity.id
_entity.type
_entity.pdbx_description
1 polymer ?
#
loop_
_entity_poly.entity_id
_entity_poly.type
_entity_poly.pdbx_seq_one_letter_code
_entity_poly.pdbx_strand_id
1 'polypeptide(L)'
;MTPRDRLTFLQSDLAQAALAQLHETPINADNHLTLAMALRQQFAPAEAQALLDQALLRQKGATKFSRAGQMFFERTALEQASGEQISQHRAERFSPFAGRWLADLGCSIGGDALSLATVGPVLGLEMDLERLLLARHNVALYAPG
;
A
#
# COMPACT_ATOMS: atom_id res chain seq x y z
N MET A 1 4.50 8.60 16.47
CA MET A 1 4.55 9.11 15.08
C MET A 1 3.12 9.12 14.55
N THR A 2 2.62 10.24 14.06
CA THR A 2 1.25 10.30 13.49
C THR A 2 1.19 9.51 12.16
N PRO A 3 0.00 9.14 11.66
CA PRO A 3 -0.11 8.47 10.36
C PRO A 3 0.50 9.27 9.20
N ARG A 4 0.31 10.59 9.20
CA ARG A 4 0.90 11.47 8.18
C ARG A 4 2.42 11.51 8.28
N ASP A 5 2.97 11.61 9.48
CA ASP A 5 4.43 11.60 9.70
C ASP A 5 5.03 10.25 9.27
N ARG A 6 4.35 9.15 9.61
CA ARG A 6 4.75 7.79 9.20
C ARG A 6 4.83 7.68 7.70
N LEU A 7 3.77 8.07 6.98
CA LEU A 7 3.75 8.00 5.53
C LEU A 7 4.82 8.90 4.91
N THR A 8 4.99 10.11 5.44
CA THR A 8 6.01 11.07 4.97
C THR A 8 7.42 10.48 5.12
N PHE A 9 7.70 9.90 6.28
CA PHE A 9 8.96 9.19 6.51
C PHE A 9 9.12 8.02 5.55
N LEU A 10 8.12 7.15 5.44
CA LEU A 10 8.18 5.98 4.55
C LEU A 10 8.36 6.37 3.07
N GLN A 11 7.88 7.56 2.66
CA GLN A 11 8.06 8.10 1.31
C GLN A 11 9.44 8.74 1.07
N SER A 12 10.23 8.98 2.12
CA SER A 12 11.58 9.56 1.96
C SER A 12 12.53 8.62 1.22
N ASP A 13 13.52 9.18 0.51
CA ASP A 13 14.52 8.41 -0.22
C ASP A 13 15.28 7.42 0.69
N LEU A 14 15.58 7.85 1.92
CA LEU A 14 16.25 7.01 2.92
C LEU A 14 15.40 5.79 3.27
N ALA A 15 14.10 5.98 3.53
CA ALA A 15 13.20 4.88 3.85
C ALA A 15 12.95 3.97 2.64
N GLN A 16 12.82 4.54 1.42
CA GLN A 16 12.67 3.76 0.20
C GLN A 16 13.90 2.88 -0.08
N ALA A 17 15.11 3.39 0.15
CA ALA A 17 16.34 2.61 0.03
C ALA A 17 16.36 1.44 1.03
N ALA A 18 15.98 1.67 2.28
CA ALA A 18 15.90 0.60 3.28
C ALA A 18 14.82 -0.44 2.94
N LEU A 19 13.65 -0.01 2.46
CA LEU A 19 12.58 -0.92 2.04
C LEU A 19 12.97 -1.74 0.80
N ALA A 20 13.75 -1.18 -0.12
CA ALA A 20 14.28 -1.91 -1.27
C ALA A 20 15.26 -3.01 -0.82
N GLN A 21 16.17 -2.72 0.11
CA GLN A 21 17.06 -3.72 0.69
C GLN A 21 16.31 -4.84 1.42
N LEU A 22 15.30 -4.48 2.22
CA LEU A 22 14.44 -5.46 2.90
C LEU A 22 13.61 -6.31 1.91
N HIS A 23 13.32 -5.79 0.71
CA HIS A 23 12.63 -6.55 -0.32
C HIS A 23 13.51 -7.65 -0.94
N GLU A 24 14.82 -7.41 -1.05
CA GLU A 24 15.79 -8.40 -1.56
C GLU A 24 16.03 -9.56 -0.60
N THR A 25 15.80 -9.36 0.70
CA THR A 25 15.95 -10.38 1.75
C THR A 25 14.61 -10.62 2.46
N PRO A 26 13.77 -11.56 1.98
CA PRO A 26 12.45 -11.82 2.55
C PRO A 26 12.52 -12.08 4.06
N ILE A 27 11.62 -11.45 4.80
CA ILE A 27 11.59 -11.53 6.26
C ILE A 27 10.93 -12.86 6.66
N ASN A 28 11.60 -13.61 7.52
CA ASN A 28 11.14 -14.87 8.08
C ASN A 28 11.55 -14.98 9.57
N ALA A 29 11.15 -16.06 10.23
CA ALA A 29 11.40 -16.25 11.65
C ALA A 29 12.90 -16.22 12.02
N ASP A 30 13.77 -16.70 11.14
CA ASP A 30 15.20 -16.84 11.39
C ASP A 30 15.95 -15.51 11.30
N ASN A 31 15.49 -14.58 10.45
CA ASN A 31 16.16 -13.30 10.22
C ASN A 31 15.43 -12.08 10.81
N HIS A 32 14.19 -12.22 11.29
CA HIS A 32 13.37 -11.10 11.76
C HIS A 32 14.06 -10.27 12.86
N LEU A 33 14.60 -10.92 13.90
CA LEU A 33 15.27 -10.22 15.01
C LEU A 33 16.53 -9.49 14.53
N THR A 34 17.34 -10.15 13.71
CA THR A 34 18.57 -9.58 13.15
C THR A 34 18.28 -8.34 12.32
N LEU A 35 17.27 -8.39 11.44
CA LEU A 35 16.85 -7.24 10.63
C LEU A 35 16.30 -6.10 11.50
N ALA A 36 15.48 -6.42 12.51
CA ALA A 36 14.97 -5.42 13.44
C ALA A 36 16.11 -4.70 14.21
N MET A 37 17.13 -5.45 14.63
CA MET A 37 18.31 -4.87 15.29
C MET A 37 19.14 -4.00 14.34
N ALA A 38 19.34 -4.43 13.10
CA ALA A 38 20.07 -3.66 12.09
C ALA A 38 19.38 -2.32 11.79
N LEU A 39 18.05 -2.31 11.66
CA LEU A 39 17.29 -1.08 11.45
C LEU A 39 17.40 -0.14 12.66
N ARG A 40 17.39 -0.66 13.89
CA ARG A 40 17.53 0.16 15.12
C ARG A 40 18.91 0.82 15.27
N GLN A 41 19.93 0.36 14.55
CA GLN A 41 21.23 1.05 14.54
C GLN A 41 21.25 2.27 13.60
N GLN A 42 20.34 2.31 12.63
CA GLN A 42 20.34 3.33 11.56
C GLN A 42 19.18 4.32 11.68
N PHE A 43 18.09 3.93 12.33
CA PHE A 43 16.83 4.67 12.39
C PHE A 43 16.37 4.88 13.83
N ALA A 44 15.57 5.93 14.05
CA ALA A 44 14.90 6.09 15.34
C ALA A 44 13.96 4.89 15.62
N PRO A 45 13.65 4.57 16.89
CA PRO A 45 12.86 3.37 17.21
C PRO A 45 11.51 3.27 16.47
N ALA A 46 10.80 4.39 16.30
CA ALA A 46 9.51 4.43 15.60
C ALA A 46 9.65 4.26 14.07
N GLU A 47 10.75 4.73 13.49
CA GLU A 47 11.08 4.63 12.07
C GLU A 47 11.50 3.20 11.71
N ALA A 48 12.40 2.61 12.52
CA ALA A 48 12.83 1.23 12.40
C ALA A 48 11.62 0.27 12.44
N GLN A 49 10.70 0.50 13.38
CA GLN A 49 9.46 -0.27 13.46
C GLN A 49 8.58 -0.08 12.21
N ALA A 50 8.38 1.15 11.76
CA ALA A 50 7.58 1.43 10.56
C ALA A 50 8.14 0.77 9.29
N LEU A 51 9.47 0.74 9.13
CA LEU A 51 10.15 0.05 8.03
C LEU A 51 9.91 -1.46 8.07
N LEU A 52 10.12 -2.07 9.23
CA LEU A 52 9.96 -3.52 9.40
C LEU A 52 8.51 -3.96 9.20
N ASP A 53 7.57 -3.24 9.81
CA ASP A 53 6.14 -3.49 9.67
C ASP A 53 5.72 -3.36 8.21
N GLN A 54 6.18 -2.31 7.52
CA GLN A 54 5.82 -2.09 6.14
C GLN A 54 6.44 -3.13 5.20
N ALA A 55 7.68 -3.55 5.42
CA ALA A 55 8.31 -4.63 4.65
C ALA A 55 7.54 -5.95 4.78
N LEU A 56 7.13 -6.31 6.00
CA LEU A 56 6.27 -7.48 6.25
C LEU A 56 4.91 -7.37 5.56
N LEU A 57 4.28 -6.19 5.58
CA LEU A 57 3.02 -5.95 4.90
C LEU A 57 3.16 -6.01 3.38
N ARG A 58 4.27 -5.52 2.80
CA ARG A 58 4.56 -5.65 1.37
C ARG A 58 4.74 -7.12 0.96
N GLN A 59 5.43 -7.92 1.78
CA GLN A 59 5.57 -9.35 1.54
C GLN A 59 4.22 -10.08 1.58
N LYS A 60 3.34 -9.76 2.53
CA LYS A 60 1.96 -10.29 2.56
C LYS A 60 1.13 -9.82 1.37
N GLY A 61 1.23 -8.53 1.05
CA GLY A 61 0.50 -7.88 -0.03
C GLY A 61 0.85 -8.39 -1.42
N ALA A 62 2.03 -8.98 -1.61
CA ALA A 62 2.44 -9.60 -2.87
C ALA A 62 1.51 -10.72 -3.33
N THR A 63 0.75 -11.34 -2.41
CA THR A 63 -0.29 -12.32 -2.77
C THR A 63 -1.54 -11.69 -3.40
N LYS A 64 -1.75 -10.39 -3.18
CA LYS A 64 -2.94 -9.63 -3.60
C LYS A 64 -2.67 -8.62 -4.70
N PHE A 65 -1.48 -8.02 -4.75
CA PHE A 65 -1.17 -6.89 -5.62
C PHE A 65 0.17 -7.08 -6.34
N SER A 66 0.16 -6.89 -7.65
CA SER A 66 1.35 -6.99 -8.51
C SER A 66 2.44 -5.97 -8.15
N ARG A 67 2.05 -4.78 -7.66
CA ARG A 67 2.96 -3.71 -7.24
C ARG A 67 3.13 -3.61 -5.72
N ALA A 68 2.84 -4.67 -4.96
CA ALA A 68 2.91 -4.65 -3.50
C ALA A 68 4.25 -4.12 -2.95
N GLY A 69 5.38 -4.39 -3.63
CA GLY A 69 6.70 -3.88 -3.25
C GLY A 69 6.83 -2.35 -3.23
N GLN A 70 5.92 -1.61 -3.87
CA GLN A 70 5.91 -0.15 -3.95
C GLN A 70 4.72 0.48 -3.22
N MET A 71 3.71 -0.32 -2.89
CA MET A 71 2.52 0.11 -2.17
C MET A 71 2.79 0.34 -0.67
N PHE A 72 1.90 1.09 -0.05
CA PHE A 72 1.82 1.24 1.40
C PHE A 72 0.56 0.59 1.97
N PHE A 73 0.67 0.02 3.16
CA PHE A 73 -0.37 -0.82 3.74
C PHE A 73 -0.60 -0.49 5.20
N GLU A 74 -1.86 -0.61 5.61
CA GLU A 74 -2.26 -0.78 7.01
C GLU A 74 -2.67 -2.24 7.19
N ARG A 75 -2.36 -2.84 8.34
CA ARG A 75 -2.52 -4.28 8.57
C ARG A 75 -3.95 -4.77 8.35
N THR A 76 -4.91 -4.14 9.00
CA THR A 76 -6.33 -4.50 8.95
C THR A 76 -6.87 -4.27 7.54
N ALA A 77 -6.54 -3.14 6.93
CA ALA A 77 -6.93 -2.84 5.56
C ALA A 77 -6.37 -3.84 4.56
N LEU A 78 -5.11 -4.27 4.70
CA LEU A 78 -4.51 -5.29 3.84
C LEU A 78 -5.21 -6.65 4.02
N GLU A 79 -5.53 -7.04 5.25
CA GLU A 79 -6.25 -8.28 5.53
C GLU A 79 -7.63 -8.29 4.86
N GLN A 80 -8.34 -7.16 4.92
CA GLN A 80 -9.67 -6.98 4.31
C GLN A 80 -9.66 -6.68 2.81
N ALA A 81 -8.55 -6.20 2.26
CA ALA A 81 -8.49 -5.78 0.86
C ALA A 81 -8.79 -6.93 -0.10
N SER A 82 -9.58 -6.65 -1.14
CA SER A 82 -9.71 -7.57 -2.28
C SER A 82 -8.39 -7.59 -3.06
N GLY A 83 -8.01 -8.77 -3.57
CA GLY A 83 -6.85 -8.89 -4.45
C GLY A 83 -7.14 -8.31 -5.83
N GLU A 84 -6.09 -7.87 -6.52
CA GLU A 84 -6.12 -7.18 -7.80
C GLU A 84 -6.96 -7.92 -8.86
N GLN A 85 -6.84 -9.26 -8.94
CA GLN A 85 -7.65 -10.08 -9.84
C GLN A 85 -9.16 -9.98 -9.58
N ILE A 86 -9.56 -9.97 -8.31
CA ILE A 86 -10.97 -9.84 -7.92
C ILE A 86 -11.46 -8.43 -8.24
N SER A 87 -10.65 -7.42 -7.92
CA SER A 87 -10.95 -6.01 -8.18
C SER A 87 -11.08 -5.73 -9.68
N GLN A 88 -10.21 -6.32 -10.52
CA GLN A 88 -10.30 -6.26 -11.99
C GLN A 88 -11.60 -6.88 -12.50
N HIS A 89 -11.93 -8.09 -12.06
CA HIS A 89 -13.19 -8.74 -12.45
C HIS A 89 -14.43 -7.92 -12.04
N ARG A 90 -14.40 -7.24 -10.89
CA ARG A 90 -15.48 -6.32 -10.49
C ARG A 90 -15.54 -5.09 -11.39
N ALA A 91 -14.39 -4.53 -11.76
CA ALA A 91 -14.31 -3.36 -12.63
C ALA A 91 -14.89 -3.62 -14.02
N GLU A 92 -14.78 -4.84 -14.56
CA GLU A 92 -15.39 -5.22 -15.85
C GLU A 92 -16.90 -4.93 -15.92
N ARG A 93 -17.61 -5.02 -14.80
CA ARG A 93 -19.05 -4.73 -14.71
C ARG A 93 -19.36 -3.25 -14.98
N PHE A 94 -18.38 -2.37 -14.85
CA PHE A 94 -18.49 -0.94 -15.10
C PHE A 94 -18.07 -0.54 -16.52
N SER A 95 -17.65 -1.48 -17.37
CA SER A 95 -17.28 -1.21 -18.77
C SER A 95 -18.36 -0.44 -19.57
N PRO A 96 -19.68 -0.68 -19.38
CA PRO A 96 -20.70 0.13 -20.06
C PRO A 96 -20.69 1.63 -19.69
N PHE A 97 -20.00 2.00 -18.60
CA PHE A 97 -19.83 3.37 -18.13
C PHE A 97 -18.42 3.91 -18.35
N ALA A 98 -17.62 3.27 -19.23
CA ALA A 98 -16.26 3.69 -19.51
C ALA A 98 -16.15 5.20 -19.82
N GLY A 99 -15.12 5.84 -19.25
CA GLY A 99 -14.87 7.28 -19.35
C GLY A 99 -15.80 8.17 -18.51
N ARG A 100 -16.77 7.61 -17.77
CA ARG A 100 -17.59 8.36 -16.82
C ARG A 100 -16.96 8.35 -15.43
N TRP A 101 -17.34 9.34 -14.62
CA TRP A 101 -17.00 9.36 -13.20
C TRP A 101 -17.62 8.18 -12.46
N LEU A 102 -16.78 7.46 -11.72
CA LEU A 102 -17.14 6.39 -10.80
C LEU A 102 -16.88 6.85 -9.36
N ALA A 103 -17.66 6.37 -8.39
CA ALA A 103 -17.47 6.66 -6.99
C ALA A 103 -17.17 5.36 -6.21
N ASP A 104 -16.10 5.36 -5.43
CA ASP A 104 -15.77 4.31 -4.47
C ASP A 104 -16.02 4.84 -3.06
N LEU A 105 -17.18 4.49 -2.49
CA LEU A 105 -17.71 5.07 -1.23
C LEU A 105 -17.16 4.40 0.05
N GLY A 106 -16.00 3.77 -0.05
CA GLY A 106 -15.29 3.12 1.03
C GLY A 106 -13.95 2.59 0.53
N CYS A 107 -13.17 3.48 -0.07
CA CYS A 107 -12.04 3.08 -0.91
C CYS A 107 -10.89 2.45 -0.14
N SER A 108 -10.86 2.57 1.20
CA SER A 108 -9.83 1.99 2.06
C SER A 108 -8.43 2.35 1.55
N ILE A 109 -7.53 1.38 1.36
CA ILE A 109 -6.18 1.56 0.81
C ILE A 109 -6.12 1.59 -0.74
N GLY A 110 -7.27 1.69 -1.42
CA GLY A 110 -7.38 1.87 -2.87
C GLY A 110 -7.43 0.58 -3.69
N GLY A 111 -7.73 -0.56 -3.08
CA GLY A 111 -7.68 -1.88 -3.72
C GLY A 111 -8.68 -2.04 -4.88
N ASP A 112 -9.93 -1.63 -4.73
CA ASP A 112 -10.92 -1.65 -5.82
C ASP A 112 -10.77 -0.39 -6.72
N ALA A 113 -10.45 0.76 -6.12
CA ALA A 113 -10.21 2.02 -6.83
C ALA A 113 -9.12 1.92 -7.92
N LEU A 114 -8.03 1.18 -7.70
CA LEU A 114 -6.97 1.01 -8.72
C LEU A 114 -7.50 0.33 -9.98
N SER A 115 -8.43 -0.63 -9.85
CA SER A 115 -9.01 -1.34 -10.98
C SER A 115 -10.11 -0.51 -11.63
N LEU A 116 -10.94 0.19 -10.84
CA LEU A 116 -11.96 1.10 -11.36
C LEU A 116 -11.35 2.25 -12.16
N ALA A 117 -10.16 2.73 -11.77
CA ALA A 117 -9.41 3.77 -12.48
C ALA A 117 -9.04 3.37 -13.92
N THR A 118 -9.01 2.07 -14.23
CA THR A 118 -8.79 1.58 -15.61
C THR A 118 -10.04 1.75 -16.50
N VAL A 119 -11.22 1.94 -15.90
CA VAL A 119 -12.50 2.11 -16.60
C VAL A 119 -12.84 3.59 -16.81
N GLY A 120 -12.54 4.44 -15.83
CA GLY A 120 -12.81 5.88 -15.88
C GLY A 120 -12.31 6.60 -14.62
N PRO A 121 -12.45 7.94 -14.54
CA PRO A 121 -12.02 8.70 -13.37
C PRO A 121 -12.79 8.28 -12.11
N VAL A 122 -12.09 8.12 -10.99
CA VAL A 122 -12.64 7.62 -9.73
C VAL A 122 -12.58 8.68 -8.65
N LEU A 123 -13.72 8.95 -8.00
CA LEU A 123 -13.81 9.68 -6.74
C LEU A 123 -13.80 8.67 -5.58
N GLY A 124 -12.68 8.59 -4.86
CA GLY A 124 -12.56 7.76 -3.66
C GLY A 124 -12.96 8.52 -2.39
N LEU A 125 -13.84 7.93 -1.58
CA LEU A 125 -14.20 8.42 -0.25
C LEU A 125 -13.79 7.40 0.81
N GLU A 126 -13.19 7.91 1.89
CA GLU A 126 -12.80 7.11 3.05
C GLU A 126 -12.84 8.01 4.30
N MET A 127 -13.30 7.46 5.41
CA MET A 127 -13.44 8.17 6.68
C MET A 127 -12.11 8.21 7.45
N ASP A 128 -11.28 7.18 7.30
CA ASP A 128 -9.96 7.10 7.91
C ASP A 128 -8.90 7.83 7.06
N LEU A 129 -8.28 8.87 7.63
CA LEU A 129 -7.28 9.67 6.93
C LEU A 129 -6.01 8.89 6.58
N GLU A 130 -5.58 7.93 7.41
CA GLU A 130 -4.41 7.09 7.10
C GLU A 130 -4.70 6.30 5.82
N ARG A 131 -5.82 5.58 5.78
CA ARG A 131 -6.25 4.80 4.63
C ARG A 131 -6.38 5.65 3.37
N LEU A 132 -7.00 6.83 3.47
CA LEU A 132 -7.15 7.74 2.33
C LEU A 132 -5.79 8.18 1.76
N LEU A 133 -4.81 8.48 2.62
CA LEU A 133 -3.47 8.83 2.19
C LEU A 133 -2.74 7.66 1.52
N LEU A 134 -2.92 6.44 2.05
CA LEU A 134 -2.41 5.20 1.42
C LEU A 134 -3.06 4.95 0.07
N ALA A 135 -4.39 5.10 -0.04
CA ALA A 135 -5.15 4.94 -1.27
C ALA A 135 -4.61 5.86 -2.37
N ARG A 136 -4.42 7.13 -2.05
CA ARG A 136 -3.89 8.12 -3.00
C ARG A 136 -2.54 7.71 -3.56
N HIS A 137 -1.63 7.24 -2.71
CA HIS A 137 -0.32 6.74 -3.15
C HIS A 137 -0.46 5.47 -4.00
N ASN A 138 -1.21 4.49 -3.51
CA ASN A 138 -1.34 3.18 -4.13
C ASN A 138 -2.01 3.24 -5.50
N VAL A 139 -3.09 4.01 -5.65
CA VAL A 139 -3.81 4.16 -6.92
C VAL A 139 -2.93 4.85 -7.97
N ALA A 140 -2.14 5.86 -7.56
CA ALA A 140 -1.22 6.56 -8.46
C ALA A 140 -0.11 5.64 -9.04
N LEU A 141 0.17 4.50 -8.41
CA LEU A 141 1.05 3.49 -8.98
C LEU A 141 0.39 2.79 -10.18
N TYR A 142 -0.92 2.61 -10.21
CA TYR A 142 -1.59 1.85 -11.27
C TYR A 142 -2.16 2.73 -12.38
N ALA A 143 -2.55 3.96 -12.06
CA ALA A 143 -3.08 4.91 -13.03
C ALA A 143 -2.40 6.29 -12.82
N PRO A 144 -1.73 6.84 -13.84
CA PRO A 144 -1.22 8.20 -13.76
C PRO A 144 -2.39 9.19 -13.95
N GLY A 145 -2.93 9.69 -12.82
CA GLY A 145 -3.77 10.90 -12.75
C GLY A 145 -5.16 10.81 -13.39
#